data_AF-A0A8J3GD82-F1
#
_entry.id   AF-A0A8J3GD82-F1
#
_cell.length_a   1.000
_cell.length_b   1.000
_cell.length_c   1.000
_cell.angle_alpha   90.00
_cell.angle_beta   90.00
_cell.angle_gamma   90.00
#
_symmetry.space_group_name_H-M   'P 1'
#
loop_
_entity.id
_entity.type
_entity.pdbx_description
1 polymer ?
#
loop_
_entity_poly.entity_id
_entity_poly.type
_entity_poly.pdbx_seq_one_letter_code
_entity_poly.pdbx_strand_id
1 'polypeptide(L)'
;MIEGVFWLTFSILSIGSAALGCFLLFSPRDALAVRYQNYMLAKTMRPLKDEDFSHMPKVVWGLKGAGLVCLTLSALMLVGVSIIR
;
A
#
# COMPACT_ATOMS: atom_id res chain seq x y z
N MET A 1 29.71 -8.80 -9.57
CA MET A 1 28.38 -8.90 -10.23
C MET A 1 27.25 -9.20 -9.25
N ILE A 2 27.35 -10.23 -8.40
CA ILE A 2 26.29 -10.62 -7.44
C ILE A 2 25.90 -9.49 -6.48
N GLU A 3 26.88 -8.77 -5.95
CA GLU A 3 26.65 -7.63 -5.05
C GLU A 3 25.83 -6.51 -5.70
N GLY A 4 26.12 -6.18 -6.96
CA GLY A 4 25.37 -5.16 -7.70
C GLY A 4 23.91 -5.55 -7.94
N VAL A 5 23.64 -6.83 -8.22
CA VAL A 5 22.28 -7.34 -8.36
C VAL A 5 21.53 -7.27 -7.03
N PHE A 6 22.19 -7.64 -5.93
CA PHE A 6 21.60 -7.56 -4.58
C PHE A 6 21.18 -6.13 -4.22
N TRP A 7 22.06 -5.15 -4.41
CA TRP A 7 21.76 -3.74 -4.14
C TRP A 7 20.66 -3.17 -5.05
N LEU A 8 20.61 -3.61 -6.30
CA LEU A 8 19.57 -3.20 -7.25
C LEU A 8 18.20 -3.74 -6.85
N THR A 9 18.11 -5.03 -6.50
CA THR A 9 16.87 -5.64 -5.99
C THR A 9 16.44 -4.99 -4.68
N PHE A 10 17.38 -4.71 -3.77
CA PHE A 10 17.10 -4.01 -2.53
C PHE A 10 16.51 -2.61 -2.77
N SER A 11 17.09 -1.85 -3.70
CA SER A 11 16.62 -0.51 -4.06
C SER A 11 15.23 -0.53 -4.70
N ILE A 12 14.94 -1.52 -5.55
CA ILE A 12 13.61 -1.69 -6.15
C ILE A 12 12.57 -2.01 -5.07
N LEU A 13 12.90 -2.88 -4.12
CA LEU A 13 12.01 -3.22 -3.01
C LEU A 13 11.75 -2.01 -2.11
N SER A 14 12.79 -1.25 -1.73
CA SER A 14 12.62 -0.08 -0.87
C SER A 14 11.80 1.02 -1.55
N ILE A 15 12.11 1.35 -2.81
CA ILE A 15 11.38 2.36 -3.59
C ILE A 15 9.95 1.91 -3.86
N GLY A 16 9.75 0.63 -4.22
CA GLY A 16 8.43 0.07 -4.49
C GLY A 16 7.51 0.13 -3.26
N SER A 17 8.01 -0.27 -2.09
CA SER A 17 7.26 -0.17 -0.84
C SER A 17 6.97 1.28 -0.43
N ALA A 18 7.92 2.21 -0.64
CA ALA A 18 7.68 3.63 -0.39
C ALA A 18 6.62 4.21 -1.32
N ALA A 19 6.69 3.90 -2.62
CA ALA A 19 5.73 4.37 -3.61
C ALA A 19 4.31 3.85 -3.31
N LEU A 20 4.17 2.56 -2.97
CA LEU A 20 2.90 1.97 -2.55
C LEU A 20 2.38 2.60 -1.25
N GLY A 21 3.27 2.83 -0.27
CA GLY A 21 2.91 3.48 0.98
C GLY A 21 2.42 4.92 0.80
N CYS A 22 3.13 5.71 -0.01
CA CYS A 22 2.71 7.05 -0.42
C CYS A 22 1.37 7.02 -1.16
N PHE A 23 1.21 6.11 -2.13
CA PHE A 23 -0.04 5.99 -2.88
C PHE A 23 -1.23 5.73 -1.96
N LEU A 24 -1.11 4.79 -1.03
CA LEU A 24 -2.19 4.47 -0.09
C LEU A 24 -2.49 5.63 0.89
N LEU A 25 -1.46 6.33 1.37
CA LEU A 25 -1.62 7.44 2.32
C LEU A 25 -2.20 8.69 1.67
N PHE A 26 -1.68 9.10 0.51
CA PHE A 26 -2.07 10.33 -0.17
C PHE A 26 -3.29 10.16 -1.07
N SER A 27 -3.68 8.94 -1.42
CA SER A 27 -4.91 8.72 -2.18
C SER A 27 -6.14 9.17 -1.37
N PRO A 28 -7.07 9.91 -2.01
CA PRO A 28 -8.31 10.32 -1.35
C PRO A 28 -9.12 9.09 -0.95
N ARG A 29 -9.78 9.19 0.20
CA ARG A 29 -10.58 8.09 0.78
C ARG A 29 -11.64 7.61 -0.21
N ASP A 30 -12.25 8.54 -0.94
CA ASP A 30 -13.31 8.27 -1.92
C ASP A 30 -12.80 7.45 -3.11
N ALA A 31 -11.57 7.69 -3.57
CA ALA A 31 -10.98 6.90 -4.65
C ALA A 31 -10.65 5.47 -4.22
N LEU A 32 -10.15 5.27 -3.00
CA LEU A 32 -9.92 3.94 -2.42
C LEU A 32 -11.24 3.19 -2.22
N ALA A 33 -12.25 3.92 -1.75
CA ALA A 33 -13.61 3.46 -1.61
C ALA A 33 -14.19 2.96 -2.95
N VAL A 34 -14.20 3.78 -3.99
CA VAL A 34 -14.72 3.40 -5.32
C VAL A 34 -13.96 2.19 -5.89
N ARG A 35 -12.64 2.13 -5.72
CA ARG A 35 -11.84 0.96 -6.14
C ARG A 35 -12.24 -0.31 -5.39
N TYR A 36 -12.51 -0.21 -4.10
CA TYR A 36 -12.99 -1.34 -3.30
C TYR A 36 -14.38 -1.80 -3.74
N GLN A 37 -15.29 -0.86 -4.03
CA GLN A 37 -16.63 -1.19 -4.55
C GLN A 37 -16.55 -1.90 -5.90
N ASN A 38 -15.75 -1.39 -6.82
CA ASN A 38 -15.53 -2.02 -8.13
C ASN A 38 -14.92 -3.42 -7.99
N TYR A 39 -13.99 -3.61 -7.06
CA TYR A 39 -13.42 -4.93 -6.77
C TYR A 39 -14.47 -5.90 -6.22
N MET A 40 -15.30 -5.46 -5.28
CA MET A 40 -16.37 -6.28 -4.72
C MET A 40 -17.40 -6.65 -5.79
N LEU A 41 -17.79 -5.69 -6.64
CA LEU A 41 -18.73 -5.90 -7.75
C LEU A 41 -18.21 -6.97 -8.73
N ALA A 42 -16.93 -6.85 -9.12
CA ALA A 42 -16.27 -7.82 -10.00
C ALA A 42 -16.19 -9.22 -9.39
N LYS A 43 -16.04 -9.31 -8.06
CA LYS A 43 -15.89 -10.58 -7.36
C LYS A 43 -17.21 -11.30 -7.09
N THR A 44 -18.27 -10.57 -6.72
CA THR A 44 -19.54 -11.19 -6.33
C THR A 44 -20.56 -11.27 -7.45
N MET A 45 -20.43 -10.49 -8.53
CA MET A 45 -21.42 -10.40 -9.63
C MET A 45 -22.86 -10.19 -9.15
N ARG A 46 -23.04 -9.61 -7.95
CA ARG A 46 -24.33 -9.32 -7.33
C ARG A 46 -24.47 -7.82 -7.13
N PRO A 47 -25.72 -7.28 -7.20
CA PRO A 47 -25.96 -5.89 -6.84
C PRO A 47 -25.58 -5.70 -5.36
N LEU A 48 -24.61 -4.80 -5.13
CA LEU A 48 -24.15 -4.43 -3.79
C LEU A 48 -25.22 -3.56 -3.12
N LYS A 49 -25.50 -3.84 -1.84
CA LYS A 49 -26.42 -3.02 -1.02
C LYS A 49 -25.63 -2.06 -0.14
N ASP A 50 -26.27 -0.98 0.29
CA ASP A 50 -25.62 0.02 1.16
C ASP A 50 -25.13 -0.58 2.51
N GLU A 51 -25.81 -1.62 2.99
CA GLU A 51 -25.45 -2.37 4.21
C GLU A 51 -24.06 -3.03 4.10
N ASP A 52 -23.66 -3.46 2.89
CA ASP A 52 -22.37 -4.10 2.61
C ASP A 52 -21.19 -3.12 2.76
N PHE A 53 -21.47 -1.81 2.72
CA PHE A 53 -20.46 -0.75 2.83
C PHE A 53 -20.30 -0.18 4.24
N SER A 54 -21.04 -0.69 5.24
CA SER A 54 -20.89 -0.28 6.63
C SER A 54 -19.45 -0.45 7.18
N HIS A 55 -18.70 -1.41 6.64
CA HIS A 55 -17.29 -1.66 6.99
C HIS A 55 -16.27 -0.92 6.12
N MET A 56 -16.71 -0.30 5.03
CA MET A 56 -15.88 0.40 4.06
C MET A 56 -14.97 1.47 4.67
N PRO A 57 -15.41 2.34 5.60
CA PRO A 57 -14.51 3.29 6.26
C PRO A 57 -13.41 2.60 7.08
N LYS A 58 -13.70 1.46 7.73
CA LYS A 58 -12.68 0.67 8.47
C LYS A 58 -11.65 0.07 7.51
N VAL A 59 -12.08 -0.44 6.36
CA VAL A 59 -11.18 -0.98 5.33
C VAL A 59 -10.29 0.11 4.75
N VAL A 60 -10.85 1.29 4.43
CA VAL A 60 -10.08 2.43 3.90
C VAL A 60 -9.07 2.95 4.93
N TRP A 61 -9.44 3.01 6.20
CA TRP A 61 -8.50 3.34 7.29
C TRP A 61 -7.42 2.27 7.45
N GLY A 62 -7.76 0.99 7.35
CA GLY A 62 -6.81 -0.12 7.36
C GLY A 62 -5.80 -0.02 6.21
N LEU A 63 -6.26 0.32 5.00
CA LEU A 63 -5.39 0.54 3.84
C LEU A 63 -4.43 1.73 4.04
N LYS A 64 -4.91 2.83 4.63
CA LYS A 64 -4.03 3.96 4.99
C LYS A 64 -3.02 3.60 6.07
N GLY A 65 -3.43 2.80 7.07
CA GLY A 65 -2.54 2.26 8.09
C GLY A 65 -1.46 1.35 7.50
N ALA A 66 -1.83 0.47 6.57
CA ALA A 66 -0.88 -0.37 5.84
C ALA A 66 0.10 0.49 5.01
N GLY A 67 -0.39 1.57 4.39
CA GLY A 67 0.47 2.53 3.68
C GLY A 67 1.51 3.20 4.59
N LEU A 68 1.11 3.57 5.80
CA LEU A 68 2.02 4.12 6.82
C LEU A 68 3.08 3.09 7.24
N VAL A 69 2.68 1.83 7.48
CA VAL A 69 3.61 0.75 7.81
C VAL A 69 4.62 0.54 6.67
N CYS A 70 4.17 0.49 5.42
CA CYS A 70 5.05 0.37 4.25
C CYS A 70 6.06 1.53 4.14
N LEU A 71 5.62 2.77 4.42
CA LEU A 71 6.54 3.91 4.44
C LEU A 71 7.56 3.81 5.56
N THR A 72 7.12 3.48 6.78
CA THR A 72 8.04 3.33 7.92
C THR A 72 9.05 2.22 7.69
N LEU A 73 8.64 1.07 7.13
CA LEU A 73 9.55 -0.01 6.78
C LEU A 73 10.56 0.41 5.70
N SER A 74 10.12 1.10 4.66
CA SER A 74 11.02 1.60 3.62
C SER A 74 12.03 2.63 4.18
N ALA A 75 11.57 3.54 5.04
CA ALA A 75 12.45 4.50 5.70
C ALA A 75 13.48 3.81 6.62
N LEU A 76 13.06 2.79 7.38
CA LEU A 76 13.95 1.99 8.22
C LEU A 76 14.99 1.23 7.38
N MET A 77 14.59 0.66 6.24
CA MET A 77 15.51 -0.01 5.32
C MET A 77 16.53 0.95 4.74
N LEU A 78 16.11 2.18 4.38
CA LEU A 78 17.01 3.21 3.87
C LEU A 78 18.01 3.66 4.94
N VAL A 79 17.54 3.94 6.16
CA VAL A 79 18.37 4.36 7.29
C VAL A 79 19.34 3.25 7.71
N GLY A 80 18.90 2.00 7.75
CA GLY A 80 19.75 0.85 8.05
C GLY A 80 20.91 0.71 7.06
N VAL A 81 20.67 0.93 5.77
CA VAL A 81 21.73 0.94 4.76
C VAL A 81 22.67 2.13 4.93
N SER A 82 22.17 3.31 5.32
CA SER A 82 23.01 4.47 5.60
C SER A 82 23.91 4.31 6.83
N ILE A 83 23.57 3.44 7.78
CA ILE A 83 24.37 3.18 9.00
C ILE A 83 25.46 2.12 8.74
N ILE A 84 25.21 1.16 7.84
CA ILE A 84 26.13 0.06 7.53
C ILE A 84 27.25 0.50 6.56
N ARG A 85 27.05 1.60 5.84
CA ARG A 85 27.98 2.16 4.86
C ARG A 85 28.92 3.18 5.49
#